data_AF-A0A348Z3A0-F1
#
_entry.id   AF-A0A348Z3A0-F1
#
_cell.length_a   1.000
_cell.length_b   1.000
_cell.length_c   1.000
_cell.angle_alpha   90.00
_cell.angle_beta   90.00
_cell.angle_gamma   90.00
#
_symmetry.space_group_name_H-M   'P 1'
#
loop_
_entity.id
_entity.type
_entity.pdbx_description
1 polymer ?
#
loop_
_entity_poly.entity_id
_entity_poly.type
_entity_poly.pdbx_seq_one_letter_code
_entity_poly.pdbx_strand_id
1 'polypeptide(L)'
;FFNKSTSREITINIPKDFNKDLELHGGAGNISINGININKLKVEGGAGNLTLKDIVFQDLKLEQGVGNTTIDLSSKCGDIDIDGGVGNLSIIFAEVGGDLTYDGGVGKTVISIPNNSPVKLDTSTGIGSIDINAKTSGEDIYTFDLNVGVGNLIVN
;
A
#
# COMPACT_ATOMS: atom_id res chain seq x y z
N PHE A 1 -19.43 4.55 -34.91
CA PHE A 1 -19.08 4.91 -33.52
C PHE A 1 -19.32 3.70 -32.63
N PHE A 2 -18.25 3.03 -32.17
CA PHE A 2 -18.37 1.96 -31.19
C PHE A 2 -18.35 2.61 -29.80
N ASN A 3 -19.51 2.73 -29.15
CA ASN A 3 -19.59 3.04 -27.74
C ASN A 3 -20.34 1.90 -27.05
N LYS A 4 -19.58 0.91 -26.60
CA LYS A 4 -20.06 -0.09 -25.66
C LYS A 4 -18.90 -0.40 -24.72
N SER A 5 -18.65 0.49 -23.76
CA SER A 5 -17.92 0.11 -22.55
C SER A 5 -18.74 -0.95 -21.83
N THR A 6 -18.39 -2.22 -22.04
CA THR A 6 -18.85 -3.28 -21.17
C THR A 6 -18.04 -3.19 -19.88
N SER A 7 -18.60 -2.66 -18.80
CA SER A 7 -17.98 -2.82 -17.48
C SER A 7 -18.02 -4.31 -17.15
N ARG A 8 -16.84 -4.91 -16.98
CA ARG A 8 -16.71 -6.30 -16.54
C ARG A 8 -16.30 -6.25 -15.09
N GLU A 9 -17.15 -6.78 -14.24
CA GLU A 9 -16.90 -6.92 -12.82
C GLU A 9 -16.74 -8.40 -12.51
N ILE A 10 -15.72 -8.73 -11.72
CA ILE A 10 -15.47 -10.08 -11.24
C ILE A 10 -15.41 -9.98 -9.72
N THR A 11 -16.31 -10.69 -9.05
CA THR A 11 -16.32 -10.79 -7.58
C THR A 11 -15.89 -12.19 -7.20
N ILE A 12 -14.87 -12.29 -6.35
CA ILE A 12 -14.38 -13.55 -5.79
C ILE A 12 -14.60 -13.51 -4.29
N ASN A 13 -15.41 -14.43 -3.77
CA ASN A 13 -15.65 -14.55 -2.33
C ASN A 13 -14.69 -15.59 -1.74
N ILE A 14 -13.94 -15.18 -0.72
CA ILE A 14 -12.99 -16.04 0.00
C ILE A 14 -13.63 -16.47 1.34
N PRO A 15 -13.58 -17.77 1.70
CA PRO A 15 -14.05 -18.25 3.00
C PRO A 15 -13.35 -17.54 4.17
N LYS A 16 -14.08 -17.26 5.25
CA LYS A 16 -13.54 -16.53 6.41
C LYS A 16 -12.41 -17.25 7.15
N ASP A 17 -12.37 -18.57 7.05
CA ASP A 17 -11.36 -19.45 7.63
C ASP A 17 -10.15 -19.66 6.71
N PHE A 18 -10.16 -19.07 5.51
CA PHE A 18 -8.99 -19.03 4.64
C PHE A 18 -7.90 -18.18 5.31
N ASN A 19 -6.76 -18.80 5.61
CA ASN A 19 -5.62 -18.18 6.28
C ASN A 19 -4.30 -18.46 5.55
N LYS A 20 -4.38 -18.71 4.24
CA LYS A 20 -3.24 -19.05 3.38
C LYS A 20 -2.80 -17.84 2.57
N ASP A 21 -1.80 -18.03 1.74
CA ASP A 21 -1.28 -17.01 0.83
C ASP A 21 -2.27 -16.77 -0.32
N LEU A 22 -2.39 -15.51 -0.73
CA LEU A 22 -3.20 -15.07 -1.88
C LEU A 22 -2.32 -14.30 -2.86
N GLU A 23 -2.41 -14.65 -4.13
CA GLU A 23 -1.72 -13.97 -5.22
C GLU A 23 -2.71 -13.53 -6.29
N LEU A 24 -2.63 -12.27 -6.73
CA LEU A 24 -3.51 -11.68 -7.73
C LEU A 24 -2.71 -10.93 -8.80
N HIS A 25 -3.02 -11.24 -10.06
CA HIS A 25 -2.38 -10.67 -11.24
C HIS A 25 -3.42 -9.94 -12.08
N GLY A 26 -3.31 -8.62 -12.18
CA GLY A 26 -4.23 -7.76 -12.94
C GLY A 26 -3.50 -6.92 -13.97
N GLY A 27 -3.76 -7.15 -15.26
CA GLY A 27 -3.15 -6.34 -16.32
C GLY A 27 -3.72 -4.92 -16.41
N ALA A 28 -5.05 -4.79 -16.50
CA ALA A 28 -5.72 -3.49 -16.52
C ALA A 28 -7.10 -3.57 -15.85
N GLY A 29 -7.41 -2.59 -15.01
CA GLY A 29 -8.66 -2.52 -14.23
C GLY A 29 -8.42 -2.18 -12.78
N ASN A 30 -9.49 -1.83 -12.07
CA ASN A 30 -9.41 -1.54 -10.65
C ASN A 30 -9.51 -2.85 -9.85
N ILE A 31 -8.70 -2.97 -8.80
CA ILE A 31 -8.71 -4.10 -7.87
C ILE A 31 -9.12 -3.58 -6.50
N SER A 32 -10.07 -4.24 -5.85
CA SER A 32 -10.47 -3.97 -4.47
C SER A 32 -10.44 -5.27 -3.69
N ILE A 33 -9.70 -5.29 -2.58
CA ILE A 33 -9.62 -6.42 -1.65
C ILE A 33 -10.07 -5.92 -0.29
N ASN A 34 -11.08 -6.57 0.29
CA ASN A 34 -11.70 -6.15 1.53
C ASN A 34 -11.98 -7.32 2.47
N GLY A 35 -11.68 -7.16 3.76
CA GLY A 35 -12.23 -8.00 4.81
C GLY A 35 -11.64 -9.41 4.86
N ILE A 36 -10.37 -9.56 4.51
CA ILE A 36 -9.67 -10.86 4.48
C ILE A 36 -8.54 -10.90 5.51
N ASN A 37 -8.36 -12.06 6.14
CA ASN A 37 -7.25 -12.33 7.04
C ASN A 37 -6.42 -13.47 6.45
N ILE A 38 -5.22 -13.18 6.00
CA ILE A 38 -4.37 -14.10 5.24
C ILE A 38 -2.95 -14.07 5.77
N ASN A 39 -2.13 -15.03 5.35
CA ASN A 39 -0.73 -15.04 5.74
C ASN A 39 0.07 -14.05 4.87
N LYS A 40 0.16 -14.32 3.56
CA LYS A 40 0.80 -13.42 2.59
C LYS A 40 -0.18 -12.93 1.53
N LEU A 41 -0.10 -11.66 1.16
CA LEU A 41 -0.79 -11.08 0.02
C LEU A 41 0.22 -10.62 -1.02
N LYS A 42 0.11 -11.09 -2.25
CA LYS A 42 0.85 -10.57 -3.40
C LYS A 42 -0.10 -10.03 -4.45
N VAL A 43 0.10 -8.78 -4.90
CA VAL A 43 -0.68 -8.21 -6.01
C VAL A 43 0.24 -7.58 -7.03
N GLU A 44 0.13 -8.03 -8.27
CA GLU A 44 0.78 -7.42 -9.43
C GLU A 44 -0.30 -6.72 -10.28
N GLY A 45 -0.25 -5.39 -10.35
CA GLY A 45 -1.16 -4.57 -11.12
C GLY A 45 -0.45 -3.78 -12.23
N GLY A 46 -0.98 -3.85 -13.44
CA GLY A 46 -0.46 -3.10 -14.58
C GLY A 46 -0.98 -1.67 -14.63
N ALA A 47 -2.26 -1.49 -14.97
CA ALA A 47 -2.89 -0.18 -15.08
C ALA A 47 -4.28 -0.12 -14.43
N GLY A 48 -4.45 0.69 -13.40
CA GLY A 48 -5.70 0.85 -12.66
C GLY A 48 -5.46 1.16 -11.19
N ASN A 49 -6.54 1.37 -10.43
CA ASN A 49 -6.42 1.67 -9.01
C ASN A 49 -6.48 0.39 -8.17
N LEU A 50 -5.66 0.33 -7.12
CA LEU A 50 -5.69 -0.72 -6.11
C LEU A 50 -6.26 -0.15 -4.80
N THR A 51 -7.20 -0.85 -4.20
CA THR A 51 -7.71 -0.54 -2.87
C THR A 51 -7.65 -1.77 -1.98
N LEU A 52 -6.95 -1.66 -0.86
CA LEU A 52 -6.89 -2.66 0.19
C LEU A 52 -7.51 -2.06 1.45
N LYS A 53 -8.53 -2.72 2.02
CA LYS A 53 -9.24 -2.22 3.20
C LYS A 53 -9.63 -3.35 4.14
N ASP A 54 -9.52 -3.13 5.44
CA ASP A 54 -9.93 -4.12 6.46
C ASP A 54 -9.28 -5.50 6.21
N ILE A 55 -8.02 -5.50 5.76
CA ILE A 55 -7.22 -6.71 5.56
C ILE A 55 -6.25 -6.91 6.73
N VAL A 56 -5.91 -8.16 7.02
CA VAL A 56 -4.87 -8.54 7.99
C VAL A 56 -3.93 -9.52 7.31
N PHE A 57 -2.62 -9.27 7.44
CA PHE A 57 -1.57 -10.08 6.84
C PHE A 57 -0.30 -10.09 7.69
N GLN A 58 0.55 -11.08 7.47
CA GLN A 58 1.93 -11.10 7.96
C GLN A 58 2.89 -10.46 6.95
N ASP A 59 2.68 -10.67 5.64
CA ASP A 59 3.46 -10.02 4.60
C ASP A 59 2.55 -9.52 3.46
N LEU A 60 2.81 -8.31 2.97
CA LEU A 60 2.17 -7.73 1.80
C LEU A 60 3.23 -7.34 0.78
N LYS A 61 3.14 -7.88 -0.44
CA LYS A 61 3.94 -7.44 -1.59
C LYS A 61 3.05 -6.87 -2.69
N LEU A 62 3.34 -5.66 -3.13
CA LEU A 62 2.59 -4.97 -4.19
C LEU A 62 3.52 -4.45 -5.29
N GLU A 63 3.17 -4.76 -6.54
CA GLU A 63 3.79 -4.15 -7.71
C GLU A 63 2.68 -3.44 -8.49
N GLN A 64 2.81 -2.13 -8.71
CA GLN A 64 1.81 -1.32 -9.41
C GLN A 64 2.45 -0.46 -10.48
N GLY A 65 2.12 -0.72 -11.75
CA GLY A 65 2.66 0.02 -12.88
C GLY A 65 2.13 1.45 -12.97
N VAL A 66 0.83 1.61 -13.20
CA VAL A 66 0.18 2.92 -13.35
C VAL A 66 -1.16 2.97 -12.63
N GLY A 67 -1.33 3.92 -11.72
CA GLY A 67 -2.60 4.17 -11.02
C GLY A 67 -2.40 4.47 -9.54
N ASN A 68 -3.50 4.66 -8.82
CA ASN A 68 -3.43 5.01 -7.41
C ASN A 68 -3.62 3.77 -6.53
N THR A 69 -2.84 3.69 -5.46
CA THR A 69 -2.93 2.65 -4.45
C THR A 69 -3.38 3.27 -3.13
N THR A 70 -4.45 2.71 -2.56
CA THR A 70 -4.95 3.08 -1.23
C THR A 70 -4.97 1.85 -0.34
N ILE A 71 -4.33 1.94 0.83
CA ILE A 71 -4.26 0.88 1.83
C ILE A 71 -4.76 1.46 3.16
N ASP A 72 -5.88 0.93 3.65
CA ASP A 72 -6.54 1.35 4.89
C ASP A 72 -6.51 0.19 5.89
N LEU A 73 -5.56 0.24 6.82
CA LEU A 73 -5.28 -0.82 7.79
C LEU A 73 -5.92 -0.46 9.14
N SER A 74 -7.09 -1.05 9.38
CA SER A 74 -7.83 -0.90 10.64
C SER A 74 -7.31 -1.81 11.77
N SER A 75 -6.28 -2.61 11.52
CA SER A 75 -5.66 -3.55 12.46
C SER A 75 -4.15 -3.60 12.26
N LYS A 76 -3.44 -4.05 13.30
CA LYS A 76 -2.00 -4.31 13.23
C LYS A 76 -1.72 -5.41 12.19
N CYS A 77 -0.88 -5.08 11.20
CA CYS A 77 -0.41 -5.99 10.17
C CYS A 77 1.12 -6.10 10.22
N GLY A 78 1.67 -7.12 9.56
CA GLY A 78 3.11 -7.28 9.41
C GLY A 78 3.70 -6.45 8.27
N ASP A 79 4.73 -6.99 7.64
CA ASP A 79 5.63 -6.26 6.74
C ASP A 79 4.95 -5.92 5.40
N ILE A 80 5.34 -4.78 4.84
CA ILE A 80 4.80 -4.24 3.60
C ILE A 80 5.95 -3.86 2.65
N ASP A 81 5.92 -4.40 1.43
CA ASP A 81 6.86 -4.13 0.35
C ASP A 81 6.09 -3.67 -0.90
N ILE A 82 6.40 -2.47 -1.42
CA ILE A 82 5.66 -1.85 -2.52
C ILE A 82 6.62 -1.25 -3.56
N ASP A 83 6.50 -1.75 -4.79
CA ASP A 83 7.08 -1.15 -5.99
C ASP A 83 6.00 -0.38 -6.77
N GLY A 84 6.15 0.95 -6.85
CA GLY A 84 5.22 1.83 -7.57
C GLY A 84 5.86 2.46 -8.80
N GLY A 85 5.20 2.40 -9.95
CA GLY A 85 5.63 3.07 -11.18
C GLY A 85 5.19 4.54 -11.24
N VAL A 86 3.94 4.78 -11.66
CA VAL A 86 3.37 6.14 -11.81
C VAL A 86 2.01 6.22 -11.16
N GLY A 87 1.87 7.10 -10.17
CA GLY A 87 0.61 7.36 -9.48
C GLY A 87 0.82 7.66 -8.00
N ASN A 88 -0.29 7.77 -7.27
CA ASN A 88 -0.24 8.15 -5.86
C ASN A 88 -0.41 6.94 -4.95
N LEU A 89 0.33 6.94 -3.84
CA LEU A 89 0.20 5.97 -2.77
C LEU A 89 -0.37 6.65 -1.52
N SER A 90 -1.37 6.04 -0.89
CA SER A 90 -1.87 6.43 0.43
C SER A 90 -1.95 5.19 1.32
N ILE A 91 -1.25 5.22 2.45
CA ILE A 91 -1.36 4.19 3.49
C ILE A 91 -1.79 4.83 4.80
N ILE A 92 -2.81 4.25 5.44
CA ILE A 92 -3.33 4.68 6.74
C ILE A 92 -3.20 3.51 7.71
N PHE A 93 -2.45 3.72 8.78
CA PHE A 93 -2.27 2.75 9.86
C PHE A 93 -3.13 3.14 11.07
N ALA A 94 -3.93 2.20 11.57
CA ALA A 94 -4.51 2.29 12.92
C ALA A 94 -3.49 1.87 14.00
N GLU A 95 -2.58 0.94 13.68
CA GLU A 95 -1.45 0.51 14.50
C GLU A 95 -0.33 0.01 13.58
N VAL A 96 0.92 0.40 13.84
CA VAL A 96 2.09 -0.11 13.10
C VAL A 96 2.57 -1.42 13.71
N GLY A 97 2.81 -2.43 12.87
CA GLY A 97 3.20 -3.77 13.31
C GLY A 97 4.28 -4.47 12.52
N GLY A 98 4.85 -3.83 11.52
CA GLY A 98 5.90 -4.36 10.66
C GLY A 98 6.65 -3.25 9.95
N ASP A 99 7.69 -3.64 9.23
CA ASP A 99 8.48 -2.75 8.40
C ASP A 99 7.70 -2.35 7.13
N LEU A 100 8.04 -1.19 6.58
CA LEU A 100 7.50 -0.71 5.31
C LEU A 100 8.64 -0.34 4.38
N THR A 101 8.72 -1.00 3.24
CA THR A 101 9.58 -0.60 2.12
C THR A 101 8.70 -0.10 0.98
N TYR A 102 9.03 1.09 0.45
CA TYR A 102 8.37 1.65 -0.71
C TYR A 102 9.36 2.28 -1.67
N ASP A 103 9.38 1.78 -2.90
CA ASP A 103 10.11 2.37 -4.02
C ASP A 103 9.13 2.89 -5.06
N GLY A 104 8.89 4.20 -5.03
CA GLY A 104 7.99 4.90 -5.94
C GLY A 104 8.72 5.57 -7.09
N GLY A 105 8.17 5.50 -8.30
CA GLY A 105 8.69 6.21 -9.47
C GLY A 105 8.26 7.67 -9.50
N VAL A 106 7.00 7.93 -9.86
CA VAL A 106 6.47 9.30 -10.01
C VAL A 106 5.10 9.46 -9.35
N GLY A 107 4.98 10.40 -8.42
CA GLY A 107 3.70 10.79 -7.84
C GLY A 107 3.76 11.30 -6.40
N LYS A 108 2.62 11.30 -5.73
CA LYS A 108 2.51 11.70 -4.32
C LYS A 108 2.35 10.46 -3.43
N THR A 109 3.14 10.38 -2.39
CA THR A 109 3.03 9.35 -1.34
C THR A 109 2.61 9.99 -0.04
N VAL A 110 1.59 9.44 0.60
CA VAL A 110 1.09 9.85 1.92
C VAL A 110 1.03 8.64 2.83
N ILE A 111 1.81 8.66 3.90
CA ILE A 111 1.80 7.64 4.95
C ILE A 111 1.25 8.30 6.22
N SER A 112 0.22 7.72 6.82
CA SER A 112 -0.37 8.21 8.07
C SER A 112 -0.20 7.17 9.16
N ILE A 113 0.55 7.51 10.20
CA ILE A 113 0.80 6.64 11.36
C ILE A 113 0.22 7.23 12.64
N PRO A 114 -0.19 6.41 13.63
CA PRO A 114 -0.61 6.91 14.93
C PRO A 114 0.52 7.65 15.66
N ASN A 115 0.15 8.62 16.51
CA ASN A 115 1.10 9.24 17.42
C ASN A 115 1.78 8.19 18.32
N ASN A 116 3.05 8.42 18.63
CA ASN A 116 3.91 7.52 19.40
C ASN A 116 4.09 6.13 18.75
N SER A 117 3.96 6.02 17.43
CA SER A 117 4.34 4.79 16.73
C SER A 117 5.86 4.57 16.84
N PRO A 118 6.33 3.35 17.13
CA PRO A 118 7.75 3.03 17.31
C PRO A 118 8.45 2.82 15.96
N VAL A 119 8.40 3.85 15.11
CA VAL A 119 8.89 3.81 13.73
C VAL A 119 10.10 4.71 13.58
N LYS A 120 11.16 4.16 12.99
CA LYS A 120 12.25 4.91 12.39
C LYS A 120 11.90 5.22 10.93
N LEU A 121 11.97 6.49 10.55
CA LEU A 121 11.73 6.94 9.18
C LEU A 121 13.06 7.08 8.44
N ASP A 122 13.25 6.29 7.39
CA ASP A 122 14.30 6.47 6.39
C ASP A 122 13.64 6.90 5.08
N THR A 123 13.91 8.12 4.64
CA THR A 123 13.13 8.72 3.57
C THR A 123 14.02 9.43 2.58
N SER A 124 13.82 9.17 1.29
CA SER A 124 14.53 9.86 0.22
C SER A 124 13.59 10.26 -0.93
N THR A 125 13.98 11.32 -1.63
CA THR A 125 13.35 11.69 -2.90
C THR A 125 14.41 12.11 -3.90
N GLY A 126 14.24 11.74 -5.17
CA GLY A 126 15.11 12.19 -6.26
C GLY A 126 14.84 13.64 -6.60
N ILE A 127 13.60 13.95 -7.00
CA ILE A 127 13.13 15.31 -7.30
C ILE A 127 11.77 15.54 -6.63
N GLY A 128 11.71 16.50 -5.70
CA GLY A 128 10.46 16.94 -5.10
C GLY A 128 10.66 17.32 -3.64
N SER A 129 9.73 16.94 -2.77
CA SER A 129 9.78 17.33 -1.36
C SER A 129 9.40 16.20 -0.42
N ILE A 130 9.96 16.24 0.78
CA ILE A 130 9.63 15.37 1.89
C ILE A 130 9.08 16.25 3.01
N ASP A 131 7.90 15.92 3.52
CA ASP A 131 7.24 16.62 4.63
C ASP A 131 6.89 15.59 5.72
N ILE A 132 7.56 15.69 6.86
CA ILE A 132 7.38 14.75 7.99
C ILE A 132 6.77 15.52 9.15
N ASN A 133 5.49 15.25 9.41
CA ASN A 133 4.73 15.79 10.53
C ASN A 133 4.40 14.70 11.58
N ALA A 134 4.77 13.45 11.31
CA ALA A 134 4.55 12.33 12.20
C ALA A 134 5.28 12.47 13.54
N LYS A 135 4.62 12.02 14.62
CA LYS A 135 5.16 12.00 15.98
C LYS A 135 5.45 10.57 16.40
N THR A 136 6.69 10.14 16.25
CA THR A 136 7.14 8.78 16.61
C THR A 136 7.47 8.67 18.10
N SER A 137 7.54 7.44 18.64
CA SER A 137 7.94 7.23 20.05
C SER A 137 9.45 7.34 20.28
N GLY A 138 10.26 7.17 19.22
CA GLY A 138 11.73 7.09 19.28
C GLY A 138 12.28 5.72 19.71
N GLU A 139 11.43 4.69 19.85
CA GLU A 139 11.86 3.33 20.16
C GLU A 139 12.47 2.58 18.95
N ASP A 140 12.21 3.07 17.73
CA ASP A 140 12.77 2.57 16.47
C ASP A 140 12.64 1.04 16.30
N ILE A 141 11.47 0.49 16.64
CA ILE A 141 11.17 -0.95 16.53
C ILE A 141 10.99 -1.37 15.08
N TYR A 142 10.30 -0.55 14.28
CA TYR A 142 10.06 -0.78 12.85
C TYR A 142 10.76 0.28 12.01
N THR A 143 11.16 -0.07 10.80
CA THR A 143 11.75 0.85 9.83
C THR A 143 10.81 1.07 8.66
N PHE A 144 10.52 2.33 8.35
CA PHE A 144 9.84 2.72 7.13
C PHE A 144 10.90 3.32 6.19
N ASP A 145 11.30 2.55 5.18
CA ASP A 145 12.21 2.92 4.10
C ASP A 145 11.39 3.37 2.89
N LEU A 146 11.36 4.68 2.63
CA LEU A 146 10.45 5.32 1.70
C LEU A 146 11.23 6.14 0.67
N ASN A 147 11.33 5.62 -0.54
CA ASN A 147 12.02 6.26 -1.66
C ASN A 147 11.01 6.71 -2.73
N VAL A 148 11.13 7.96 -3.18
CA VAL A 148 10.31 8.51 -4.27
C VAL A 148 11.20 9.10 -5.35
N GLY A 149 11.13 8.60 -6.58
CA GLY A 149 11.91 9.12 -7.70
C GLY A 149 11.60 10.59 -7.98
N VAL A 150 10.34 10.89 -8.32
CA VAL A 150 9.86 12.25 -8.57
C VAL A 150 8.51 12.50 -7.90
N GLY A 151 8.48 13.41 -6.94
CA GLY A 151 7.25 13.92 -6.34
C GLY A 151 7.36 14.16 -4.84
N ASN A 152 6.21 14.09 -4.17
CA ASN A 152 6.11 14.52 -2.78
C ASN A 152 5.86 13.33 -1.87
N LEU A 153 6.68 13.17 -0.84
CA LEU A 153 6.49 12.22 0.24
C LEU A 153 6.00 12.96 1.48
N ILE A 154 4.86 12.55 2.03
CA ILE A 154 4.31 13.11 3.26
C ILE A 154 4.13 11.98 4.27
N VAL A 155 4.66 12.16 5.48
CA VAL A 155 4.45 11.23 6.60
C VAL A 155 3.78 12.00 7.74
N ASN A 156 2.56 11.62 8.10
CA ASN A 156 1.72 12.27 9.12
C ASN A 156 1.51 11.38 10.34
#